data_AF-A0A3Q9QWH5-F1
#
_entry.id   AF-A0A3Q9QWH5-F1
#
_cell.length_a   1.000
_cell.length_b   1.000
_cell.length_c   1.000
_cell.angle_alpha   90.00
_cell.angle_beta   90.00
_cell.angle_gamma   90.00
#
_symmetry.space_group_name_H-M   'P 1'
#
loop_
_entity.id
_entity.type
_entity.pdbx_description
1 polymer ?
#
loop_
_entity_poly.entity_id
_entity_poly.type
_entity_poly.pdbx_seq_one_letter_code
_entity_poly.pdbx_strand_id
1 'polypeptide(L)'
;MENKCENLSLYIIDELSEHEKAQFEHHLKTCIHCQKEVDSLKETWEMLSYDFEEKDVPASLKGEVMDFIFQEQETSVQPPEEEPKKHGINLFFTKQFSPLSAGIAAVLLMGVIGLLWSNLQLRDNIAALENKVESSETTQIVKTFNLSGQNTAASARGNAYLVQEGGGTVLVIELKNMPDTKNEEVYQVWLLKNGKRQSAGTLKPDSSGNGLITYRLPKNHSFDDIGITLEPNPNNTQPQGQKVMGTT
;
A
#
# COMPACT_ATOMS: atom_id res chain seq x y z
N MET A 1 -3.44 24.34 -3.16
CA MET A 1 -4.06 23.00 -3.00
C MET A 1 -3.46 22.45 -1.73
N GLU A 2 -4.19 22.55 -0.62
CA GLU A 2 -3.73 22.05 0.68
C GLU A 2 -3.53 20.54 0.61
N ASN A 3 -2.40 20.10 1.14
CA ASN A 3 -2.02 18.70 1.20
C ASN A 3 -2.78 18.06 2.37
N LYS A 4 -4.07 17.73 2.16
CA LYS A 4 -4.99 17.27 3.21
C LYS A 4 -4.51 16.03 3.98
N CYS A 5 -3.50 15.32 3.47
CA CYS A 5 -2.83 14.22 4.16
C CYS A 5 -2.08 14.65 5.43
N GLU A 6 -1.68 15.93 5.54
CA GLU A 6 -0.94 16.45 6.71
C GLU A 6 -1.80 16.46 7.98
N ASN A 7 -3.13 16.46 7.84
CA ASN A 7 -4.08 16.45 8.95
C ASN A 7 -4.25 15.05 9.59
N LEU A 8 -3.58 14.02 9.08
CA LEU A 8 -3.66 12.66 9.64
C LEU A 8 -3.26 12.63 11.11
N SER A 9 -2.11 13.20 11.45
CA SER A 9 -1.62 13.22 12.84
C SER A 9 -2.58 13.95 13.78
N LEU A 10 -3.12 15.09 13.33
CA LEU A 10 -4.09 15.90 14.08
C LEU A 10 -5.43 15.18 14.25
N TYR A 11 -5.87 14.42 13.24
CA TYR A 11 -7.09 13.60 13.33
C TYR A 11 -6.96 12.49 14.36
N ILE A 12 -5.80 11.82 14.41
CA ILE A 12 -5.55 10.70 15.35
C ILE A 12 -5.56 11.17 16.80
N ILE A 13 -4.98 12.35 17.08
CA ILE A 13 -4.93 12.93 18.43
C ILE A 13 -6.19 13.76 18.77
N ASP A 14 -7.20 13.74 17.90
CA ASP A 14 -8.47 14.48 18.02
C ASP A 14 -8.29 15.98 18.28
N GLU A 15 -7.28 16.60 17.63
CA GLU A 15 -6.95 18.04 17.75
C GLU A 15 -7.44 18.86 16.52
N LEU A 16 -8.25 18.25 15.64
CA LEU A 16 -8.90 18.97 14.54
C LEU A 16 -10.17 19.66 15.00
N SER A 17 -10.47 20.83 14.44
CA SER A 17 -11.80 21.43 14.61
C SER A 17 -12.88 20.57 13.92
N GLU A 18 -14.14 20.68 14.36
CA GLU A 18 -15.28 19.94 13.77
C GLU A 18 -15.37 20.06 12.24
N HIS A 19 -15.10 21.25 11.71
CA HIS A 19 -15.13 21.50 10.27
C HIS A 19 -13.96 20.81 9.55
N GLU A 20 -12.75 20.85 10.11
CA GLU A 20 -11.57 20.19 9.54
C GLU A 20 -11.69 18.66 9.61
N LYS A 21 -12.26 18.15 10.71
CA LYS A 21 -12.57 16.73 10.89
C LYS A 21 -13.53 16.23 9.82
N ALA A 22 -14.65 16.92 9.59
CA ALA A 22 -15.60 16.57 8.54
C ALA A 22 -14.96 16.58 7.13
N GLN A 23 -14.06 17.53 6.87
CA GLN A 23 -13.30 17.57 5.62
C GLN A 23 -12.30 16.42 5.50
N PHE A 24 -11.63 16.07 6.59
CA PHE A 24 -10.68 14.97 6.63
C PHE A 24 -11.38 13.61 6.48
N GLU A 25 -12.56 13.43 7.08
CA GLU A 25 -13.39 12.22 6.87
C GLU A 25 -13.87 12.08 5.43
N HIS A 26 -14.15 13.20 4.75
CA HIS A 26 -14.42 13.16 3.32
C HIS A 26 -13.18 12.75 2.51
N HIS A 27 -12.00 13.21 2.90
CA HIS A 27 -10.73 12.81 2.30
C HIS A 27 -10.41 11.32 2.55
N LEU A 28 -10.65 10.82 3.77
CA LEU A 28 -10.47 9.42 4.14
C LEU A 28 -11.27 8.48 3.23
N LYS A 29 -12.45 8.89 2.74
CA LYS A 29 -13.25 8.06 1.80
C LYS A 29 -12.60 7.87 0.42
N THR A 30 -11.65 8.72 0.03
CA THR A 30 -11.06 8.71 -1.32
C THR A 30 -9.55 8.47 -1.33
N CYS A 31 -8.86 8.61 -0.20
CA CYS A 31 -7.41 8.47 -0.09
C CYS A 31 -6.99 7.13 0.52
N ILE A 32 -6.53 6.19 -0.31
CA ILE A 32 -6.05 4.85 0.10
C ILE A 32 -4.87 4.94 1.07
N HIS A 33 -3.97 5.92 0.87
CA HIS A 33 -2.82 6.11 1.75
C HIS A 33 -3.25 6.41 3.19
N CYS A 34 -4.12 7.41 3.39
CA CYS A 34 -4.60 7.77 4.73
C CYS A 34 -5.45 6.66 5.37
N GLN A 35 -6.23 5.91 4.59
CA GLN A 35 -6.94 4.72 5.11
C GLN A 35 -5.95 3.70 5.70
N LYS A 36 -4.92 3.33 4.94
CA LYS A 36 -3.91 2.36 5.36
C LYS A 36 -3.16 2.79 6.62
N GLU A 37 -2.82 4.07 6.73
CA GLU A 37 -2.13 4.58 7.91
C GLU A 37 -3.02 4.49 9.17
N VAL A 38 -4.29 4.92 9.07
CA VAL A 38 -5.25 4.81 10.19
C VAL A 38 -5.45 3.35 10.62
N ASP A 39 -5.59 2.44 9.66
CA ASP A 39 -5.76 1.00 9.95
C ASP A 39 -4.52 0.42 10.65
N SER A 40 -3.32 0.72 10.15
CA SER A 40 -2.04 0.29 10.76
C SER A 40 -1.87 0.78 12.21
N LEU A 41 -2.27 2.03 12.47
CA LEU A 41 -2.27 2.61 13.82
C LEU A 41 -3.28 1.93 14.74
N LYS A 42 -4.47 1.59 14.23
CA LYS A 42 -5.50 0.87 14.97
C LYS A 42 -5.03 -0.53 15.37
N GLU A 43 -4.38 -1.26 14.46
CA GLU A 43 -3.78 -2.56 14.77
C GLU A 43 -2.73 -2.44 15.88
N THR A 44 -1.93 -1.38 15.87
CA THR A 44 -0.93 -1.10 16.92
C THR A 44 -1.61 -0.80 18.27
N TRP A 45 -2.70 -0.03 18.27
CA TRP A 45 -3.47 0.29 19.47
C TRP A 45 -4.12 -0.94 20.10
N GLU A 46 -4.63 -1.86 19.27
CA GLU A 46 -5.20 -3.13 19.74
C GLU A 46 -4.14 -3.99 20.45
N MET A 47 -2.88 -3.97 20.00
CA MET A 47 -1.78 -4.65 20.70
C MET A 47 -1.46 -4.03 22.06
N LEU A 48 -1.52 -2.70 22.16
CA LEU A 48 -1.34 -1.98 23.44
C LEU A 48 -2.45 -2.28 24.45
N SER A 49 -3.67 -2.58 23.99
CA SER A 49 -4.83 -2.82 24.86
C SER A 49 -4.70 -4.04 25.79
N TYR A 50 -3.76 -4.95 25.52
CA TYR A 50 -3.54 -6.17 26.32
C TYR A 50 -2.75 -5.96 27.61
N ASP A 51 -2.13 -4.81 27.83
CA ASP A 51 -1.27 -4.53 28.99
C ASP A 51 -1.93 -3.61 30.04
N PHE A 52 -3.25 -3.41 29.96
CA PHE A 52 -3.99 -2.61 30.94
C PHE A 52 -4.50 -3.47 32.10
N GLU A 53 -4.29 -2.97 33.32
CA GLU A 53 -4.90 -3.52 34.53
C GLU A 53 -6.40 -3.21 34.54
N GLU A 54 -7.24 -4.25 34.57
CA GLU A 54 -8.69 -4.11 34.59
C GLU A 54 -9.13 -3.41 35.89
N LYS A 55 -9.78 -2.26 35.75
CA LYS A 55 -10.31 -1.48 36.87
C LYS A 55 -11.80 -1.73 37.02
N ASP A 56 -12.22 -2.13 38.22
CA ASP A 56 -13.63 -2.38 38.52
C ASP A 56 -14.50 -1.15 38.22
N VAL A 57 -15.51 -1.35 37.38
CA VAL A 57 -16.51 -0.34 37.04
C VAL A 57 -17.77 -0.54 37.91
N PRO A 58 -18.41 0.56 38.37
CA PRO A 58 -19.70 0.48 39.06
C PRO A 58 -20.73 -0.31 38.26
N ALA A 59 -21.43 -1.26 38.91
CA ALA A 59 -22.40 -2.14 38.26
C ALA A 59 -23.58 -1.41 37.61
N SER A 60 -23.85 -0.16 38.03
CA SER A 60 -24.93 0.68 37.49
C SER A 60 -24.61 1.27 36.11
N LEU A 61 -23.33 1.41 35.74
CA LEU A 61 -22.92 2.10 34.50
C LEU A 61 -23.51 1.46 33.24
N LYS A 62 -23.60 0.13 33.20
CA LYS A 62 -24.22 -0.58 32.07
C LYS A 62 -25.70 -0.22 31.95
N GLY A 63 -26.41 -0.13 33.07
CA GLY A 63 -27.82 0.25 33.10
C GLY A 63 -28.01 1.70 32.67
N GLU A 64 -27.20 2.61 33.22
CA GLU A 64 -27.25 4.05 32.91
C GLU A 64 -27.00 4.34 31.42
N VAL A 65 -26.01 3.67 30.80
CA VAL A 65 -25.71 3.85 29.37
C VAL A 65 -26.81 3.27 28.48
N MET A 66 -27.33 2.09 28.82
CA MET A 66 -28.42 1.47 28.06
C MET A 66 -29.70 2.30 28.16
N ASP A 67 -30.06 2.75 29.36
CA ASP A 67 -31.23 3.60 29.58
C ASP A 67 -31.12 4.94 28.83
N PHE A 68 -29.92 5.53 28.71
CA PHE A 68 -29.71 6.75 27.93
C PHE A 68 -29.97 6.54 26.42
N ILE A 69 -29.44 5.45 25.84
CA ILE A 69 -29.64 5.11 24.42
C ILE A 69 -31.13 4.86 24.12
N PHE A 70 -31.86 4.25 25.06
CA PHE A 70 -33.29 3.95 24.87
C PHE A 70 -34.22 5.11 25.24
N GLN A 71 -33.82 6.03 26.12
CA GLN A 71 -34.63 7.22 26.47
C GLN A 71 -34.74 8.23 25.34
N GLU A 72 -33.73 8.36 24.47
CA GLU A 72 -33.82 9.24 23.30
C GLU A 72 -34.85 8.77 22.25
N GLN A 73 -35.28 7.49 22.31
CA GLN A 73 -36.38 6.97 21.48
C GLN A 73 -37.77 7.15 22.09
N GLU A 74 -37.89 7.56 23.36
CA GLU A 74 -39.19 7.68 24.06
C GLU A 74 -39.65 9.12 24.32
N THR A 75 -39.20 10.10 23.53
CA THR A 75 -40.00 11.33 23.37
C THR A 75 -41.18 11.06 22.42
N SER A 76 -42.21 10.49 23.03
CA SER A 76 -43.60 10.37 22.60
C SER A 76 -44.04 11.44 21.58
N VAL A 77 -44.31 10.99 20.34
CA VAL A 77 -45.33 11.60 19.47
C VAL A 77 -46.50 10.63 19.43
N GLN A 78 -47.61 11.02 20.05
CA GLN A 78 -48.88 10.30 19.99
C GLN A 78 -49.39 10.20 18.54
N PRO A 79 -49.93 9.05 18.09
CA PRO A 79 -50.62 8.95 16.80
C PRO A 79 -52.03 9.57 16.91
N PRO A 80 -52.43 10.50 16.02
CA PRO A 80 -53.82 10.84 15.85
C PRO A 80 -54.54 9.68 15.17
N GLU A 81 -55.55 9.16 15.85
CA GLU A 81 -56.53 8.21 15.35
C GLU A 81 -57.46 8.93 14.35
N GLU A 82 -57.33 8.65 13.05
CA GLU A 82 -58.33 9.03 12.05
C GLU A 82 -58.63 7.90 11.05
N GLU A 83 -59.92 7.72 10.81
CA GLU A 83 -60.63 6.66 10.10
C GLU A 83 -60.26 6.43 8.61
N PRO A 84 -60.57 5.24 8.04
CA PRO A 84 -60.16 4.89 6.69
C PRO A 84 -61.08 5.52 5.63
N LYS A 85 -60.70 6.67 5.09
CA LYS A 85 -61.31 7.20 3.86
C LYS A 85 -60.54 6.74 2.63
N LYS A 86 -61.11 5.76 1.94
CA LYS A 86 -60.73 5.32 0.58
C LYS A 86 -60.64 6.53 -0.36
N HIS A 87 -59.43 7.00 -0.65
CA HIS A 87 -59.18 7.90 -1.77
C HIS A 87 -58.72 7.06 -2.95
N GLY A 88 -59.64 6.87 -3.90
CA GLY A 88 -59.30 6.43 -5.24
C GLY A 88 -58.28 7.40 -5.84
N ILE A 89 -57.24 6.84 -6.44
CA ILE A 89 -56.20 7.59 -7.12
C ILE A 89 -56.84 8.21 -8.36
N ASN A 90 -57.35 9.44 -8.21
CA ASN A 90 -57.88 10.18 -9.33
C ASN A 90 -56.70 10.87 -10.01
N LEU A 91 -56.29 10.32 -11.15
CA LEU A 91 -55.22 10.82 -12.00
C LEU A 91 -55.70 12.11 -12.69
N PHE A 92 -55.79 13.20 -11.94
CA PHE A 92 -56.10 14.52 -12.47
C PHE A 92 -54.85 15.15 -13.08
N PHE A 93 -54.59 14.79 -14.34
CA PHE A 93 -53.84 15.63 -15.27
C PHE A 93 -54.67 16.87 -15.61
N THR A 94 -54.67 17.89 -14.74
CA THR A 94 -55.28 19.19 -15.08
C THR A 94 -54.25 20.30 -14.98
N LYS A 95 -53.82 20.72 -16.17
CA LYS A 95 -53.37 22.05 -16.59
C LYS A 95 -53.26 23.10 -15.47
N GLN A 96 -52.07 23.22 -14.87
CA GLN A 96 -51.67 24.42 -14.13
C GLN A 96 -50.16 24.73 -14.24
N PHE A 97 -49.54 24.46 -15.39
CA PHE A 97 -48.17 24.90 -15.62
C PHE A 97 -48.13 26.39 -15.93
N SER A 98 -47.96 27.20 -14.89
CA SER A 98 -47.43 28.55 -15.00
C SER A 98 -46.02 28.49 -15.63
N PRO A 99 -45.67 29.35 -16.61
CA PRO A 99 -44.43 29.23 -17.40
C PRO A 99 -43.13 29.37 -16.59
N LEU A 100 -43.20 29.73 -15.31
CA LEU A 100 -42.04 29.81 -14.42
C LEU A 100 -41.61 28.44 -13.83
N SER A 101 -42.55 27.51 -13.62
CA SER A 101 -42.27 26.22 -12.97
C SER A 101 -41.57 25.22 -13.90
N ALA A 102 -41.79 25.32 -15.21
CA ALA A 102 -41.15 24.47 -16.21
C ALA A 102 -39.63 24.74 -16.33
N GLY A 103 -39.19 25.98 -16.08
CA GLY A 103 -37.77 26.34 -16.14
C GLY A 103 -36.95 25.68 -15.02
N ILE A 104 -37.48 25.63 -13.80
CA ILE A 104 -36.77 25.07 -12.64
C ILE A 104 -36.62 23.55 -12.78
N ALA A 105 -37.67 22.86 -13.25
CA ALA A 105 -37.61 21.42 -13.49
C ALA A 105 -36.61 21.05 -14.60
N ALA A 106 -36.53 21.84 -15.68
CA ALA A 106 -35.57 21.62 -16.76
C ALA A 106 -34.11 21.83 -16.32
N VAL A 107 -33.84 22.82 -15.48
CA VAL A 107 -32.50 23.07 -14.93
C VAL A 107 -32.06 21.95 -14.00
N LEU A 108 -32.96 21.45 -13.14
CA LEU A 108 -32.67 20.30 -12.27
C LEU A 108 -32.41 19.02 -13.08
N LEU A 109 -33.20 18.76 -14.12
CA LEU A 109 -32.98 17.59 -14.99
C LEU A 109 -31.65 17.68 -15.75
N MET A 110 -31.29 18.85 -16.27
CA MET A 110 -29.97 19.06 -16.89
C MET A 110 -28.83 18.90 -15.89
N GLY A 111 -29.00 19.34 -14.64
CA GLY A 111 -28.03 19.14 -13.56
C GLY A 111 -27.83 17.65 -13.24
N VAL A 112 -28.91 16.88 -13.11
CA VAL A 112 -28.85 15.43 -12.86
C VAL A 112 -28.19 14.70 -14.03
N ILE A 113 -28.50 15.09 -15.27
CA ILE A 113 -27.87 14.50 -16.46
C ILE A 113 -26.38 14.84 -16.51
N GLY A 114 -25.99 16.09 -16.20
CA GLY A 114 -24.58 16.49 -16.13
C GLY A 114 -23.80 15.75 -15.04
N LEU A 115 -24.41 15.54 -13.87
CA LEU A 115 -23.84 14.75 -12.78
C LEU A 115 -23.71 13.27 -13.17
N LEU A 116 -24.70 12.71 -13.86
CA LEU A 116 -24.66 11.33 -14.36
C LEU A 116 -23.55 11.17 -15.41
N TRP A 117 -23.42 12.14 -16.33
CA TRP A 117 -22.36 12.15 -17.33
C TRP A 117 -20.98 12.26 -16.71
N SER A 118 -20.82 13.14 -15.72
CA SER A 118 -19.58 13.29 -14.96
C SER A 118 -19.24 12.00 -14.19
N ASN A 119 -20.22 11.36 -13.56
CA ASN A 119 -20.03 10.10 -12.85
C ASN A 119 -19.58 8.97 -13.81
N LEU A 120 -20.18 8.88 -14.99
CA LEU A 120 -19.80 7.90 -16.02
C LEU A 120 -18.39 8.15 -16.55
N GLN A 121 -18.06 9.40 -16.88
CA GLN A 121 -16.72 9.78 -17.34
C GLN A 121 -15.64 9.51 -16.28
N LEU A 122 -15.97 9.69 -14.99
CA LEU A 122 -15.07 9.38 -13.88
C LEU A 122 -14.80 7.88 -13.78
N ARG A 123 -15.82 7.03 -13.99
CA ARG A 123 -15.66 5.57 -14.01
C ARG A 123 -14.71 5.11 -15.13
N ASP A 124 -14.82 5.70 -16.31
CA ASP A 124 -13.94 5.38 -17.44
C ASP A 124 -12.48 5.78 -17.16
N ASN A 125 -12.27 6.94 -16.52
CA ASN A 125 -10.93 7.37 -16.11
C ASN A 125 -10.32 6.47 -15.04
N ILE A 126 -11.11 6.02 -14.06
CA ILE A 126 -10.66 5.06 -13.02
C ILE A 126 -10.29 3.73 -13.67
N ALA A 127 -11.15 3.18 -14.53
CA ALA A 127 -10.88 1.93 -15.24
C ALA A 127 -9.63 2.02 -16.14
N ALA A 128 -9.40 3.18 -16.77
CA ALA A 128 -8.20 3.40 -17.58
C ALA A 128 -6.92 3.53 -16.73
N LEU A 129 -7.00 4.12 -15.53
CA LEU A 129 -5.87 4.18 -14.60
C LEU A 129 -5.57 2.79 -13.99
N GLU A 130 -6.61 2.04 -13.61
CA GLU A 130 -6.48 0.69 -13.04
C GLU A 130 -5.87 -0.27 -14.07
N ASN A 131 -6.34 -0.25 -15.31
CA ASN A 131 -5.70 -0.99 -16.41
C ASN A 131 -4.25 -0.55 -16.65
N LYS A 132 -3.91 0.72 -16.42
CA LYS A 132 -2.53 1.22 -16.58
C LYS A 132 -1.62 0.81 -15.41
N VAL A 133 -2.18 0.58 -14.22
CA VAL A 133 -1.46 0.03 -13.04
C VAL A 133 -1.33 -1.49 -13.15
N GLU A 134 -2.35 -2.21 -13.59
CA GLU A 134 -2.25 -3.65 -13.90
C GLU A 134 -1.33 -3.93 -15.10
N SER A 135 -1.33 -3.03 -16.10
CA SER A 135 -0.38 -3.09 -17.22
C SER A 135 1.00 -2.53 -16.88
N SER A 136 1.15 -1.85 -15.73
CA SER A 136 2.45 -1.46 -15.19
C SER A 136 3.06 -2.66 -14.50
N GLU A 137 3.43 -3.64 -15.32
CA GLU A 137 4.29 -4.78 -15.05
C GLU A 137 4.50 -5.09 -13.56
N THR A 138 3.59 -5.91 -13.02
CA THR A 138 3.67 -6.40 -11.65
C THR A 138 5.10 -6.82 -11.33
N THR A 139 5.71 -6.12 -10.37
CA THR A 139 7.03 -6.49 -9.86
C THR A 139 6.91 -7.83 -9.17
N GLN A 140 7.34 -8.89 -9.86
CA GLN A 140 7.23 -10.26 -9.36
C GLN A 140 8.61 -10.84 -9.07
N ILE A 141 8.75 -11.50 -7.93
CA ILE A 141 9.93 -12.29 -7.61
C ILE A 141 9.78 -13.62 -8.36
N VAL A 142 10.61 -13.81 -9.38
CA VAL A 142 10.61 -14.99 -10.26
C VAL A 142 11.38 -16.15 -9.63
N LYS A 143 12.49 -15.86 -8.94
CA LYS A 143 13.35 -16.87 -8.33
C LYS A 143 14.14 -16.30 -7.17
N THR A 144 14.37 -17.13 -6.15
CA THR A 144 15.22 -16.80 -5.02
C THR A 144 16.38 -17.78 -4.94
N PHE A 145 17.55 -17.29 -4.53
CA PHE A 145 18.74 -18.09 -4.28
C PHE A 145 19.27 -17.77 -2.89
N ASN A 146 19.62 -18.82 -2.15
CA ASN A 146 20.33 -18.68 -0.89
C ASN A 146 21.84 -18.80 -1.16
N LEU A 147 22.61 -17.89 -0.58
CA LEU A 147 24.06 -17.84 -0.70
C LEU A 147 24.69 -18.09 0.66
N SER A 148 25.62 -19.04 0.71
CA SER A 148 26.37 -19.33 1.93
C SER A 148 27.85 -19.04 1.74
N GLY A 149 28.39 -18.32 2.72
CA GLY A 149 29.81 -18.02 2.83
C GLY A 149 30.64 -19.27 3.11
N GLN A 150 31.89 -19.23 2.66
CA GLN A 150 32.87 -20.32 2.71
C GLN A 150 34.26 -19.72 2.97
N ASN A 151 35.21 -20.57 3.39
CA ASN A 151 36.60 -20.16 3.62
C ASN A 151 36.70 -18.96 4.57
N THR A 152 37.33 -17.87 4.12
CA THR A 152 37.53 -16.63 4.88
C THR A 152 36.23 -15.90 5.21
N ALA A 153 35.13 -16.21 4.53
CA ALA A 153 33.80 -15.62 4.77
C ALA A 153 32.78 -16.64 5.28
N ALA A 154 33.20 -17.67 6.03
CA ALA A 154 32.31 -18.75 6.49
C ALA A 154 31.07 -18.29 7.29
N SER A 155 31.13 -17.15 7.97
CA SER A 155 30.01 -16.55 8.70
C SER A 155 29.06 -15.72 7.82
N ALA A 156 29.47 -15.41 6.58
CA ALA A 156 28.73 -14.57 5.68
C ALA A 156 27.51 -15.30 5.12
N ARG A 157 26.43 -14.54 4.90
CA ARG A 157 25.18 -15.05 4.32
C ARG A 157 24.70 -14.09 3.24
N GLY A 158 23.93 -14.60 2.29
CA GLY A 158 23.31 -13.75 1.31
C GLY A 158 22.04 -14.36 0.72
N ASN A 159 21.21 -13.47 0.17
CA ASN A 159 20.01 -13.85 -0.57
C ASN A 159 20.05 -13.12 -1.91
N ALA A 160 19.69 -13.81 -2.97
CA ALA A 160 19.53 -13.20 -4.28
C ALA A 160 18.11 -13.42 -4.80
N TYR A 161 17.51 -12.35 -5.34
CA TYR A 161 16.16 -12.32 -5.85
C TYR A 161 16.20 -11.91 -7.32
N LEU A 162 15.58 -12.74 -8.17
CA LEU A 162 15.35 -12.43 -9.56
C LEU A 162 13.98 -11.78 -9.67
N VAL A 163 13.94 -10.48 -9.93
CA VAL A 163 12.74 -9.65 -9.99
C VAL A 163 12.43 -9.31 -11.44
N GLN A 164 11.20 -9.49 -11.88
CA GLN A 164 10.74 -9.08 -13.21
C GLN A 164 9.97 -7.76 -13.11
N GLU A 165 10.41 -6.77 -13.88
CA GLU A 165 9.85 -5.40 -13.89
C GLU A 165 10.03 -4.79 -15.29
N GLY A 166 8.94 -4.27 -15.87
CA GLY A 166 9.00 -3.44 -17.10
C GLY A 166 9.64 -4.13 -18.32
N GLY A 167 9.50 -5.46 -18.44
CA GLY A 167 9.92 -6.27 -19.57
C GLY A 167 11.37 -6.72 -19.45
N GLY A 168 11.99 -6.44 -18.31
CA GLY A 168 13.34 -6.85 -17.96
C GLY A 168 13.39 -7.64 -16.66
N THR A 169 14.53 -8.28 -16.47
CA THR A 169 14.81 -9.06 -15.28
C THR A 169 15.96 -8.40 -14.53
N VAL A 170 15.78 -8.17 -13.24
CA VAL A 170 16.75 -7.55 -12.35
C VAL A 170 17.12 -8.55 -11.28
N LEU A 171 18.41 -8.79 -11.09
CA LEU A 171 18.95 -9.57 -10.00
C LEU A 171 19.35 -8.64 -8.86
N VAL A 172 18.74 -8.82 -7.70
CA VAL A 172 19.07 -8.11 -6.47
C VAL A 172 19.74 -9.08 -5.52
N ILE A 173 20.94 -8.75 -5.03
CA ILE A 173 21.71 -9.60 -4.13
C ILE A 173 21.99 -8.82 -2.85
N GLU A 174 21.48 -9.33 -1.75
CA GLU A 174 21.75 -8.86 -0.39
C GLU A 174 22.80 -9.77 0.25
N LEU A 175 23.83 -9.18 0.84
CA LEU A 175 24.92 -9.86 1.54
C LEU A 175 25.03 -9.31 2.95
N LYS A 176 25.32 -10.19 3.91
CA LYS A 176 25.46 -9.87 5.34
C LYS A 176 26.68 -10.57 5.93
N ASN A 177 27.26 -9.94 6.95
CA ASN A 177 28.41 -10.46 7.69
C ASN A 177 29.62 -10.78 6.78
N MET A 178 29.78 -10.00 5.71
CA MET A 178 30.94 -10.10 4.82
C MET A 178 32.18 -9.53 5.51
N PRO A 179 33.34 -10.21 5.43
CA PRO A 179 34.59 -9.66 5.96
C PRO A 179 34.98 -8.35 5.27
N ASP A 180 35.62 -7.45 6.02
CA ASP A 180 36.15 -6.20 5.49
C ASP A 180 37.19 -6.43 4.39
N THR A 181 37.08 -5.66 3.31
CA THR A 181 38.04 -5.64 2.21
C THR A 181 39.18 -4.68 2.52
N LYS A 182 40.43 -5.06 2.22
CA LYS A 182 41.60 -4.19 2.42
C LYS A 182 42.02 -3.54 1.11
N ASN A 183 42.49 -2.30 1.18
CA ASN A 183 43.02 -1.57 0.01
C ASN A 183 42.00 -1.52 -1.15
N GLU A 184 42.40 -2.03 -2.33
CA GLU A 184 41.60 -2.10 -3.55
C GLU A 184 40.79 -3.40 -3.69
N GLU A 185 40.81 -4.28 -2.67
CA GLU A 185 40.05 -5.51 -2.70
C GLU A 185 38.54 -5.23 -2.80
N VAL A 186 37.85 -6.05 -3.61
CA VAL A 186 36.40 -6.00 -3.76
C VAL A 186 35.83 -7.41 -3.83
N TYR A 187 34.57 -7.56 -3.48
CA TYR A 187 33.83 -8.78 -3.80
C TYR A 187 33.25 -8.67 -5.19
N GLN A 188 33.55 -9.65 -6.04
CA GLN A 188 33.02 -9.74 -7.39
C GLN A 188 31.98 -10.85 -7.50
N VAL A 189 30.83 -10.51 -8.07
CA VAL A 189 29.75 -11.46 -8.31
C VAL A 189 29.87 -12.04 -9.71
N TRP A 190 29.72 -13.36 -9.78
CA TRP A 190 29.74 -14.14 -10.99
C TRP A 190 28.43 -14.90 -11.16
N LEU A 191 27.82 -14.79 -12.33
CA LEU A 191 26.73 -15.64 -12.78
C LEU A 191 27.32 -16.83 -13.52
N LEU A 192 26.89 -18.04 -13.16
CA LEU A 192 27.40 -19.27 -13.73
C LEU A 192 26.36 -19.91 -14.65
N LYS A 193 26.75 -20.20 -15.89
CA LYS A 193 25.95 -20.98 -16.84
C LYS A 193 26.83 -21.93 -17.61
N ASN A 194 26.56 -23.24 -17.56
CA ASN A 194 27.34 -24.27 -18.28
C ASN A 194 28.86 -24.14 -18.05
N GLY A 195 29.28 -23.84 -16.82
CA GLY A 195 30.70 -23.64 -16.47
C GLY A 195 31.31 -22.31 -16.91
N LYS A 196 30.61 -21.48 -17.70
CA LYS A 196 31.04 -20.13 -18.04
C LYS A 196 30.62 -19.17 -16.95
N ARG A 197 31.52 -18.25 -16.59
CA ARG A 197 31.29 -17.19 -15.60
C ARG A 197 31.10 -15.86 -16.30
N GLN A 198 30.10 -15.10 -15.89
CA GLN A 198 29.87 -13.72 -16.32
C GLN A 198 29.88 -12.80 -15.11
N SER A 199 30.63 -11.70 -15.19
CA SER A 199 30.64 -10.68 -14.13
C SER A 199 29.27 -10.00 -14.04
N ALA A 200 28.71 -9.95 -12.83
CA ALA A 200 27.46 -9.24 -12.50
C ALA A 200 27.68 -8.04 -11.58
N GLY A 201 28.92 -7.57 -11.48
CA GLY A 201 29.29 -6.39 -10.70
C GLY A 201 30.22 -6.69 -9.54
N THR A 202 30.68 -5.61 -8.91
CA THR A 202 31.57 -5.65 -7.76
C THR A 202 30.99 -4.80 -6.63
N LEU A 203 31.29 -5.17 -5.39
CA LEU A 203 30.92 -4.38 -4.21
C LEU A 203 32.06 -4.33 -3.19
N LYS A 204 32.00 -3.31 -2.33
CA LYS A 204 32.66 -3.33 -1.02
C LYS A 204 31.56 -3.30 0.04
N PRO A 205 31.60 -4.18 1.05
CA PRO A 205 30.64 -4.13 2.14
C PRO A 205 30.79 -2.84 2.95
N ASP A 206 29.72 -2.45 3.63
CA ASP A 206 29.75 -1.38 4.62
C ASP A 206 30.51 -1.80 5.90
N SER A 207 30.64 -0.88 6.85
CA SER A 207 31.32 -1.13 8.14
C SER A 207 30.66 -2.20 9.02
N SER A 208 29.43 -2.61 8.69
CA SER A 208 28.71 -3.69 9.36
C SER A 208 28.79 -5.01 8.57
N GLY A 209 29.54 -5.04 7.46
CA GLY A 209 29.69 -6.19 6.59
C GLY A 209 28.47 -6.46 5.70
N ASN A 210 27.58 -5.48 5.50
CA ASN A 210 26.43 -5.62 4.61
C ASN A 210 26.76 -5.11 3.21
N GLY A 211 26.11 -5.68 2.20
CA GLY A 211 26.28 -5.25 0.81
C GLY A 211 25.03 -5.51 -0.02
N LEU A 212 24.77 -4.61 -0.97
CA LEU A 212 23.66 -4.74 -1.91
C LEU A 212 24.18 -4.56 -3.34
N ILE A 213 23.87 -5.51 -4.21
CA ILE A 213 24.13 -5.41 -5.65
C ILE A 213 22.82 -5.53 -6.41
N THR A 214 22.66 -4.70 -7.42
CA THR A 214 21.57 -4.79 -8.39
C THR A 214 22.18 -4.92 -9.79
N TYR A 215 21.78 -5.96 -10.53
CA TYR A 215 22.25 -6.24 -11.87
C TYR A 215 21.08 -6.48 -12.82
N ARG A 216 20.97 -5.70 -13.90
CA ARG A 216 19.94 -5.90 -14.91
C ARG A 216 20.40 -6.94 -15.93
N LEU A 217 19.67 -8.05 -16.02
CA LEU A 217 19.97 -9.11 -16.96
C LEU A 217 19.64 -8.68 -18.40
N PRO A 218 20.51 -9.00 -19.37
CA PRO A 218 20.16 -8.92 -20.77
C PRO A 218 18.96 -9.82 -21.09
N LYS A 219 18.19 -9.48 -22.13
CA LYS A 219 17.07 -10.31 -22.59
C LYS A 219 17.54 -11.72 -22.93
N ASN A 220 16.75 -12.73 -22.56
CA ASN A 220 17.03 -14.16 -22.75
C ASN A 220 18.33 -14.66 -22.09
N HIS A 221 18.88 -13.92 -21.12
CA HIS A 221 20.01 -14.37 -20.34
C HIS A 221 19.53 -15.25 -19.17
N SER A 222 20.15 -16.41 -18.99
CA SER A 222 19.88 -17.29 -17.86
C SER A 222 21.18 -17.72 -17.21
N PHE A 223 21.12 -18.04 -15.92
CA PHE A 223 22.21 -18.60 -15.13
C PHE A 223 21.62 -19.63 -14.16
N ASP A 224 22.45 -20.57 -13.73
CA ASP A 224 22.05 -21.64 -12.83
C ASP A 224 22.47 -21.32 -11.39
N ASP A 225 23.68 -20.79 -11.22
CA ASP A 225 24.28 -20.51 -9.92
C ASP A 225 24.92 -19.12 -9.85
N ILE A 226 25.13 -18.65 -8.63
CA ILE A 226 25.82 -17.42 -8.30
C ILE A 226 27.07 -17.78 -7.49
N GLY A 227 28.19 -17.15 -7.80
CA GLY A 227 29.43 -17.28 -7.06
C GLY A 227 30.03 -15.92 -6.75
N ILE A 228 30.67 -15.79 -5.59
CA ILE A 228 31.33 -14.56 -5.17
C ILE A 228 32.78 -14.86 -4.82
N THR A 229 33.68 -14.03 -5.35
CA THR A 229 35.13 -14.10 -5.09
C THR A 229 35.62 -12.80 -4.46
N LEU A 230 36.68 -12.89 -3.65
CA LEU A 230 37.42 -11.72 -3.15
C LEU A 230 38.54 -11.40 -4.12
N GLU A 231 38.37 -10.35 -4.91
CA GLU A 231 39.27 -9.95 -5.99
C GLU A 231 40.20 -8.81 -5.55
N PRO A 232 41.45 -8.78 -6.02
CA PRO A 232 42.41 -7.73 -5.66
C PRO A 232 42.12 -6.38 -6.33
N ASN A 233 41.35 -6.38 -7.42
CA ASN A 233 40.97 -5.17 -8.15
C ASN A 233 39.53 -5.30 -8.68
N PRO A 234 38.83 -4.19 -8.97
CA PRO A 234 37.43 -4.21 -9.38
C PRO A 234 37.15 -4.50 -10.86
N ASN A 235 38.17 -4.54 -11.72
CA ASN A 235 37.99 -4.60 -13.17
C ASN A 235 38.44 -5.96 -13.76
N ASN A 236 38.31 -7.02 -12.98
CA ASN A 236 38.69 -8.36 -13.41
C ASN A 236 37.68 -8.95 -14.40
N THR A 237 38.18 -9.37 -15.57
CA THR A 237 37.39 -10.08 -16.59
C THR A 237 37.27 -11.58 -16.31
N GLN A 238 38.16 -12.12 -15.48
CA GLN A 238 38.16 -13.48 -14.97
C GLN A 238 38.50 -13.47 -13.47
N PRO A 239 37.99 -14.42 -12.70
CA PRO A 239 38.25 -14.48 -11.26
C PRO A 239 39.73 -14.79 -11.00
N GLN A 240 40.42 -13.88 -10.33
CA GLN A 240 41.79 -14.06 -9.85
C GLN A 240 41.83 -14.31 -8.34
N GLY A 241 40.72 -13.97 -7.68
CA GLY A 241 40.50 -14.12 -6.26
C GLY A 241 40.07 -15.50 -5.80
N GLN A 242 40.05 -15.68 -4.48
CA GLN A 242 39.50 -16.88 -3.86
C GLN A 242 37.98 -16.82 -3.83
N LYS A 243 37.33 -17.98 -4.02
CA LYS A 243 35.87 -18.12 -3.81
C LYS A 243 35.56 -18.01 -2.33
N VAL A 244 34.64 -17.11 -1.99
CA VAL A 244 34.22 -16.82 -0.61
C VAL A 244 32.75 -17.12 -0.36
N MET A 245 31.91 -17.20 -1.39
CA MET A 245 30.49 -17.50 -1.25
C MET A 245 29.93 -18.07 -2.55
N GLY A 246 28.81 -18.79 -2.47
CA GLY A 246 28.02 -19.17 -3.64
C GLY A 246 26.67 -19.76 -3.27
N THR A 247 25.88 -20.07 -4.29
CA THR A 247 24.58 -20.75 -4.14
C THR A 247 24.76 -22.10 -3.43
N THR A 248 23.85 -22.40 -2.51
CA THR A 248 23.71 -23.69 -1.84
C THR A 248 22.68 -24.57 -2.50
#